data_AF-A0A8S1VHG9-F1
#
_entry.id   AF-A0A8S1VHG9-F1
#
_cell.length_a   1.000
_cell.length_b   1.000
_cell.length_c   1.000
_cell.angle_alpha   90.00
_cell.angle_beta   90.00
_cell.angle_gamma   90.00
#
_symmetry.space_group_name_H-M   'P 1'
#
loop_
_entity.id
_entity.type
_entity.pdbx_description
1 polymer ?
#
loop_
_entity_poly.entity_id
_entity_poly.type
_entity_poly.pdbx_seq_one_letter_code
_entity_poly.pdbx_strand_id
1 'polypeptide(L)'
;MDSQNVSDIYLFPYYYILRILQFFLYYTYKVITIEEANRLVGSLKSSYTGLVLKGYYLPKLKSACITSEYSLGVALMRVFICQAKDIKIAYLIKQAKKIDLYRELHQLVGQEIDLDFTSKMLPDREWLINVLYFVFPNHSYFKQLTTNQLKGLTLQDIYENLKGQIHKFLDQKDAQKMNKVKQKIKLKKYIHKQVKKPKSRQIYKESSNNQKHL
;
A
#
# COMPACT_ATOMS: atom_id res chain seq x y z
N MET A 1 -47.77 1.18 31.83
CA MET A 1 -46.75 0.73 32.79
C MET A 1 -45.49 0.52 31.97
N ASP A 2 -44.67 1.58 31.89
CA ASP A 2 -43.49 1.63 31.04
C ASP A 2 -42.28 1.15 31.84
N SER A 3 -41.76 -0.03 31.47
CA SER A 3 -40.50 -0.55 31.97
C SER A 3 -39.35 0.21 31.34
N GLN A 4 -38.85 1.24 32.03
CA GLN A 4 -37.64 1.96 31.65
C GLN A 4 -36.41 1.05 31.81
N ASN A 5 -35.61 0.99 30.74
CA ASN A 5 -34.33 0.28 30.63
C ASN A 5 -33.34 0.71 31.72
N VAL A 6 -33.06 -0.19 32.68
CA VAL A 6 -32.07 -0.01 33.75
C VAL A 6 -30.65 -0.41 33.29
N SER A 7 -30.47 -0.76 32.02
CA SER A 7 -29.19 -1.27 31.48
C SER A 7 -28.09 -0.23 31.31
N ASP A 8 -28.42 1.06 31.26
CA ASP A 8 -27.46 2.08 30.79
C ASP A 8 -26.62 2.71 31.92
N ILE A 9 -26.96 2.45 33.18
CA ILE A 9 -26.31 3.08 34.34
C ILE A 9 -25.01 2.35 34.75
N TYR A 10 -24.82 1.09 34.34
CA TYR A 10 -23.66 0.28 34.76
C TYR A 10 -22.51 0.19 33.75
N LEU A 11 -22.65 0.76 32.54
CA LEU A 11 -21.59 0.73 31.51
C LEU A 11 -20.55 1.85 31.65
N PHE A 12 -20.87 2.93 32.37
CA PHE A 12 -20.02 4.11 32.48
C PHE A 12 -18.68 3.89 33.24
N PRO A 13 -18.64 3.17 34.39
CA PRO A 13 -17.38 3.01 35.12
C PRO A 13 -16.40 2.06 34.44
N TYR A 14 -16.90 1.06 33.68
CA TYR A 14 -16.05 0.12 32.96
C TYR A 14 -15.27 0.78 31.82
N TYR A 15 -15.90 1.71 31.09
CA TYR A 15 -15.23 2.44 30.01
C TYR A 15 -14.10 3.34 30.54
N TYR A 16 -14.28 3.94 31.71
CA TYR A 16 -13.27 4.79 32.35
C TYR A 16 -12.07 3.98 32.87
N ILE A 17 -12.32 2.80 33.45
CA ILE A 17 -11.25 1.89 33.90
C ILE A 17 -10.45 1.37 32.71
N LEU A 18 -11.10 1.01 31.60
CA LEU A 18 -10.42 0.62 30.36
C LEU A 18 -9.58 1.76 29.79
N ARG A 19 -10.10 3.00 29.77
CA ARG A 19 -9.34 4.20 29.35
C ARG A 19 -8.13 4.47 30.24
N ILE A 20 -8.25 4.31 31.56
CA ILE A 20 -7.15 4.49 32.51
C ILE A 20 -6.10 3.38 32.32
N LEU A 21 -6.51 2.12 32.17
CA LEU A 21 -5.58 1.02 31.87
C LEU A 21 -4.88 1.21 30.52
N GLN A 22 -5.61 1.66 29.50
CA GLN A 22 -5.06 1.97 28.18
C GLN A 22 -4.10 3.17 28.25
N PHE A 23 -4.40 4.17 29.08
CA PHE A 23 -3.52 5.32 29.37
C PHE A 23 -2.26 4.90 30.13
N PHE A 24 -2.36 4.01 31.13
CA PHE A 24 -1.21 3.47 31.84
C PHE A 24 -0.35 2.60 30.92
N LEU A 25 -0.96 1.74 30.10
CA LEU A 25 -0.27 0.97 29.05
C LEU A 25 0.33 1.86 27.95
N TYR A 26 -0.20 3.07 27.75
CA TYR A 26 0.34 4.07 26.83
C TYR A 26 1.58 4.76 27.42
N TYR A 27 1.55 5.16 28.70
CA TYR A 27 2.65 5.89 29.35
C TYR A 27 3.78 5.03 29.93
N THR A 28 3.53 3.75 30.23
CA THR A 28 4.58 2.88 30.83
C THR A 28 5.53 2.25 29.82
N TYR A 29 5.30 2.39 28.52
CA TYR A 29 6.21 1.82 27.54
C TYR A 29 7.25 2.84 27.11
N LYS A 30 8.38 2.75 27.83
CA LYS A 30 9.74 3.02 27.37
C LYS A 30 9.83 2.85 25.84
N VAL A 31 10.44 3.82 25.15
CA VAL A 31 10.72 3.76 23.70
C VAL A 31 11.38 2.40 23.41
N ILE A 32 10.63 1.49 22.78
CA ILE A 32 11.11 0.15 22.43
C ILE A 32 12.01 0.33 21.21
N THR A 33 13.23 -0.19 21.29
CA THR A 33 14.14 -0.16 20.14
C THR A 33 13.69 -1.16 19.08
N ILE A 34 14.07 -0.94 17.82
CA ILE A 34 13.80 -1.87 16.70
C ILE A 34 14.29 -3.29 17.02
N GLU A 35 15.43 -3.39 17.71
CA GLU A 35 16.02 -4.67 18.14
C GLU A 35 15.13 -5.40 19.16
N GLU A 36 14.60 -4.68 20.15
CA GLU A 36 13.67 -5.24 21.15
C GLU A 36 12.35 -5.66 20.51
N ALA A 37 11.81 -4.85 19.59
CA ALA A 37 10.62 -5.22 18.83
C ALA A 37 10.88 -6.52 18.05
N ASN A 38 11.97 -6.62 17.28
CA ASN A 38 12.34 -7.83 16.55
C ASN A 38 12.54 -9.04 17.47
N ARG A 39 13.08 -8.88 18.67
CA ARG A 39 13.17 -9.97 19.65
C ARG A 39 11.79 -10.46 20.11
N LEU A 40 10.84 -9.55 20.31
CA LEU A 40 9.50 -9.87 20.80
C LEU A 40 8.59 -10.49 19.73
N VAL A 41 8.57 -9.93 18.52
CA VAL A 41 7.67 -10.36 17.43
C VAL A 41 8.35 -11.29 16.40
N GLY A 42 9.64 -11.57 16.55
CA GLY A 42 10.42 -12.40 15.63
C GLY A 42 10.74 -11.67 14.32
N SER A 43 10.60 -12.37 13.19
CA SER A 43 10.78 -11.74 11.88
C SER A 43 9.53 -10.94 11.49
N LEU A 44 9.73 -9.75 10.92
CA LEU A 44 8.66 -8.87 10.43
C LEU A 44 7.59 -9.61 9.61
N LYS A 45 8.02 -10.55 8.75
CA LYS A 45 7.12 -11.39 7.94
C LYS A 45 6.20 -12.28 8.81
N SER A 46 6.74 -12.86 9.87
CA SER A 46 5.98 -13.74 10.78
C SER A 46 4.99 -12.92 11.60
N SER A 47 5.42 -11.77 12.09
CA SER A 47 4.60 -10.82 12.85
C SER A 47 3.44 -10.33 12.00
N TYR A 48 3.72 -9.87 10.78
CA TYR A 48 2.71 -9.48 9.80
C TYR A 48 1.71 -10.61 9.53
N THR A 49 2.21 -11.83 9.30
CA THR A 49 1.35 -13.00 9.04
C THR A 49 0.43 -13.28 10.23
N GLY A 50 0.95 -13.23 11.46
CA GLY A 50 0.16 -13.41 12.68
C GLY A 50 -0.95 -12.35 12.83
N LEU A 51 -0.66 -11.08 12.51
CA LEU A 51 -1.65 -10.01 12.56
C LEU A 51 -2.75 -10.18 11.50
N VAL A 52 -2.38 -10.59 10.28
CA VAL A 52 -3.36 -10.92 9.23
C VAL A 52 -4.23 -12.11 9.63
N LEU A 53 -3.66 -13.15 10.23
CA LEU A 53 -4.41 -14.31 10.74
C LEU A 53 -5.37 -13.93 11.88
N LYS A 54 -5.03 -12.90 12.69
CA LYS A 54 -5.95 -12.31 13.67
C LYS A 54 -7.11 -11.52 13.03
N GLY A 55 -7.10 -11.32 11.72
CA GLY A 55 -8.16 -10.63 10.99
C GLY A 55 -7.91 -9.15 10.74
N TYR A 56 -6.74 -8.61 11.09
CA TYR A 56 -6.46 -7.19 10.86
C TYR A 56 -6.22 -6.87 9.38
N TYR A 57 -6.76 -5.74 8.92
CA TYR A 57 -6.54 -5.22 7.58
C TYR A 57 -5.32 -4.32 7.53
N LEU A 58 -4.19 -4.87 7.11
CA LEU A 58 -2.90 -4.18 7.09
C LEU A 58 -2.51 -3.71 5.68
N PRO A 59 -1.69 -2.65 5.56
CA PRO A 59 -1.02 -2.32 4.31
C PRO A 59 -0.18 -3.51 3.82
N LYS A 60 0.09 -3.60 2.51
CA LYS A 60 0.89 -4.71 1.95
C LYS A 60 2.23 -4.82 2.67
N LEU A 61 2.68 -6.03 2.99
CA LEU A 61 3.98 -6.28 3.66
C LEU A 61 5.18 -5.56 3.00
N LYS A 62 5.15 -5.38 1.67
CA LYS A 62 6.21 -4.68 0.92
C LYS A 62 6.14 -3.14 1.01
N SER A 63 5.13 -2.59 1.67
CA SER A 63 4.97 -1.16 1.87
C SER A 63 6.01 -0.66 2.87
N ALA A 64 6.63 0.48 2.59
CA ALA A 64 7.69 1.05 3.43
C ALA A 64 7.21 1.43 4.85
N CYS A 65 5.89 1.51 5.08
CA CYS A 65 5.30 1.76 6.39
C CYS A 65 5.21 0.50 7.26
N ILE A 66 5.38 -0.69 6.69
CA ILE A 66 5.33 -1.93 7.46
C ILE A 66 6.71 -2.15 8.06
N THR A 67 6.87 -1.70 9.30
CA THR A 67 8.06 -1.91 10.12
C THR A 67 7.74 -2.80 11.31
N SER A 68 8.78 -3.18 12.06
CA SER A 68 8.61 -3.97 13.29
C SER A 68 7.91 -3.15 14.38
N GLU A 69 8.18 -1.85 14.42
CA GLU A 69 7.54 -0.89 15.32
C GLU A 69 6.05 -0.79 15.02
N TYR A 70 5.69 -0.59 13.74
CA TYR A 70 4.29 -0.56 13.33
C TYR A 70 3.57 -1.88 13.67
N SER A 71 4.20 -3.01 13.38
CA SER A 71 3.62 -4.34 13.67
C SER A 71 3.39 -4.54 15.17
N LEU A 72 4.34 -4.09 16.00
CA LEU A 72 4.19 -4.11 17.46
C LEU A 72 3.09 -3.14 17.93
N GLY A 73 3.00 -1.94 17.33
CA GLY A 73 1.94 -0.97 17.57
C GLY A 73 0.55 -1.54 17.29
N VAL A 74 0.38 -2.26 16.18
CA VAL A 74 -0.87 -2.98 15.86
C VAL A 74 -1.14 -4.09 16.88
N ALA A 75 -0.14 -4.89 17.23
CA ALA A 75 -0.30 -5.98 18.20
C ALA A 75 -0.74 -5.48 19.58
N LEU A 76 -0.27 -4.30 19.97
CA LEU A 76 -0.60 -3.63 21.22
C LEU A 76 -1.82 -2.69 21.12
N MET A 77 -2.49 -2.63 19.96
CA MET A 77 -3.64 -1.75 19.70
C MET A 77 -3.34 -0.26 19.98
N ARG A 78 -2.12 0.19 19.70
CA ARG A 78 -1.68 1.59 19.89
C ARG A 78 -1.90 2.47 18.67
N VAL A 79 -1.96 1.83 17.52
CA VAL A 79 -2.15 2.50 16.23
C VAL A 79 -3.55 2.21 15.73
N PHE A 80 -4.01 2.98 14.74
CA PHE A 80 -5.28 2.71 14.09
C PHE A 80 -5.31 1.31 13.49
N ILE A 81 -6.33 0.55 13.87
CA ILE A 81 -6.57 -0.82 13.40
C ILE A 81 -7.98 -0.93 12.84
N CYS A 82 -8.14 -1.76 11.82
CA CYS A 82 -9.44 -2.13 11.28
C CYS A 82 -9.43 -3.64 10.95
N GLN A 83 -10.60 -4.27 11.02
CA GLN A 83 -10.75 -5.69 10.70
C GLN A 83 -11.01 -5.86 9.21
N ALA A 84 -10.37 -6.85 8.59
CA ALA A 84 -10.51 -7.14 7.16
C ALA A 84 -11.95 -7.43 6.74
N LYS A 85 -12.75 -8.04 7.62
CA LYS A 85 -14.18 -8.32 7.37
C LYS A 85 -15.04 -7.06 7.23
N ASP A 86 -14.61 -5.94 7.83
CA ASP A 86 -15.39 -4.70 7.85
C ASP A 86 -15.00 -3.77 6.68
N ILE A 87 -13.89 -4.07 6.01
CA ILE A 87 -13.37 -3.29 4.90
C ILE A 87 -14.10 -3.64 3.60
N LYS A 88 -14.65 -2.61 2.96
CA LYS A 88 -15.24 -2.69 1.63
C LYS A 88 -14.28 -2.14 0.60
N ILE A 89 -14.22 -2.79 -0.57
CA ILE A 89 -13.42 -2.30 -1.70
C ILE A 89 -14.08 -1.04 -2.25
N ALA A 90 -13.36 0.07 -2.20
CA ALA A 90 -13.87 1.36 -2.64
C ALA A 90 -13.26 1.79 -3.98
N TYR A 91 -14.07 2.47 -4.79
CA TYR A 91 -13.64 3.05 -6.05
C TYR A 91 -13.61 4.56 -5.94
N LEU A 92 -12.46 5.16 -6.25
CA LEU A 92 -12.33 6.61 -6.33
C LEU A 92 -12.97 7.13 -7.62
N ILE A 93 -13.76 8.20 -7.51
CA ILE A 93 -14.21 8.95 -8.70
C ILE A 93 -13.05 9.74 -9.30
N LYS A 94 -12.21 10.32 -8.43
CA LYS A 94 -11.14 11.23 -8.79
C LYS A 94 -9.79 10.65 -8.40
N GLN A 95 -8.80 10.84 -9.27
CA GLN A 95 -7.43 10.44 -9.00
C GLN A 95 -6.81 11.37 -7.93
N ALA A 96 -6.99 11.04 -6.65
CA ALA A 96 -6.35 11.75 -5.53
C ALA A 96 -4.86 11.38 -5.41
N LYS A 97 -3.96 12.20 -4.89
CA LYS A 97 -2.58 11.72 -4.60
C LYS A 97 -2.56 10.94 -3.30
N LYS A 98 -1.56 10.08 -3.14
CA LYS A 98 -1.37 9.24 -1.93
C LYS A 98 -1.27 10.09 -0.65
N ILE A 99 -0.55 11.21 -0.73
CA ILE A 99 -0.39 12.15 0.39
C ILE A 99 -1.70 12.85 0.75
N ASP A 100 -2.56 13.15 -0.23
CA ASP A 100 -3.85 13.80 0.01
C ASP A 100 -4.77 12.84 0.77
N LEU A 101 -4.85 11.58 0.33
CA LEU A 101 -5.61 10.52 1.02
C LEU A 101 -5.14 10.34 2.47
N TYR A 102 -3.82 10.36 2.70
CA TYR A 102 -3.26 10.26 4.04
C TYR A 102 -3.62 11.47 4.91
N ARG A 103 -3.54 12.69 4.37
CA ARG A 103 -3.91 13.91 5.11
C ARG A 103 -5.37 13.88 5.55
N GLU A 104 -6.27 13.49 4.65
CA GLU A 104 -7.69 13.35 4.98
C GLU A 104 -7.89 12.29 6.07
N LEU A 105 -7.28 11.11 5.93
CA LEU A 105 -7.38 10.05 6.94
C LEU A 105 -6.82 10.50 8.30
N HIS A 106 -5.68 11.19 8.31
CA HIS A 106 -5.08 11.73 9.53
C HIS A 106 -5.93 12.84 10.16
N GLN A 107 -6.63 13.66 9.37
CA GLN A 107 -7.56 14.65 9.92
C GLN A 107 -8.76 14.00 10.61
N LEU A 108 -9.26 12.90 10.06
CA LEU A 108 -10.41 12.17 10.59
C LEU A 108 -10.08 11.30 11.81
N VAL A 109 -8.92 10.64 11.80
CA VAL A 109 -8.54 9.62 12.80
C VAL A 109 -7.36 10.06 13.65
N GLY A 110 -6.37 10.71 13.02
CA GLY A 110 -5.07 11.04 13.62
C GLY A 110 -5.12 12.04 14.78
N GLN A 111 -6.29 12.62 15.08
CA GLN A 111 -6.50 13.43 16.27
C GLN A 111 -6.67 12.59 17.54
N GLU A 112 -7.25 11.39 17.42
CA GLU A 112 -7.57 10.53 18.56
C GLU A 112 -6.64 9.32 18.67
N ILE A 113 -6.22 8.78 17.53
CA ILE A 113 -5.43 7.54 17.45
C ILE A 113 -4.30 7.73 16.44
N ASP A 114 -3.10 7.34 16.84
CA ASP A 114 -1.93 7.41 15.97
C ASP A 114 -2.08 6.49 14.76
N LEU A 115 -1.70 6.97 13.58
CA LEU A 115 -1.60 6.15 12.38
C LEU A 115 -0.23 5.46 12.27
N ASP A 116 0.77 5.97 12.99
CA ASP A 116 2.17 5.53 12.98
C ASP A 116 2.77 5.48 11.57
N PHE A 117 2.38 6.45 10.74
CA PHE A 117 2.89 6.65 9.40
C PHE A 117 3.55 8.02 9.29
N THR A 118 4.67 8.09 8.59
CA THR A 118 5.28 9.37 8.23
C THR A 118 4.95 9.73 6.79
N SER A 119 5.08 11.01 6.43
CA SER A 119 4.90 11.46 5.04
C SER A 119 5.84 10.77 4.04
N LYS A 120 6.97 10.22 4.52
CA LYS A 120 7.92 9.42 3.74
C LYS A 120 7.56 7.94 3.66
N MET A 121 6.92 7.40 4.70
CA MET A 121 6.56 5.99 4.85
C MET A 121 5.04 5.83 4.83
N LEU A 122 4.41 6.15 3.71
CA LEU A 122 2.96 6.01 3.57
C LEU A 122 2.55 4.57 3.23
N PRO A 123 1.42 4.07 3.78
CA PRO A 123 0.83 2.78 3.40
C PRO A 123 0.40 2.76 1.95
N ASP A 124 0.32 1.61 1.30
CA ASP A 124 -0.04 1.56 -0.12
C ASP A 124 -1.40 2.21 -0.41
N ARG A 125 -1.53 2.70 -1.65
CA ARG A 125 -2.67 3.53 -2.06
C ARG A 125 -4.01 2.81 -1.87
N GLU A 126 -4.04 1.50 -2.14
CA GLU A 126 -5.25 0.68 -2.03
C GLU A 126 -5.73 0.63 -0.58
N TRP A 127 -4.82 0.42 0.37
CA TRP A 127 -5.13 0.48 1.79
C TRP A 127 -5.72 1.84 2.20
N LEU A 128 -5.08 2.95 1.80
CA LEU A 128 -5.57 4.31 2.13
C LEU A 128 -6.98 4.56 1.60
N ILE A 129 -7.27 4.12 0.37
CA ILE A 129 -8.60 4.27 -0.25
C ILE A 129 -9.65 3.51 0.55
N ASN A 130 -9.39 2.25 0.83
CA ASN A 130 -10.36 1.38 1.49
C ASN A 130 -10.60 1.79 2.95
N VAL A 131 -9.54 2.18 3.66
CA VAL A 131 -9.65 2.66 5.04
C VAL A 131 -10.33 4.02 5.10
N LEU A 132 -9.99 4.95 4.21
CA LEU A 132 -10.68 6.25 4.17
C LEU A 132 -12.18 6.08 3.85
N TYR A 133 -12.53 5.13 2.98
CA TYR A 133 -13.94 4.80 2.71
C TYR A 133 -14.62 4.15 3.91
N PHE A 134 -13.93 3.28 4.64
CA PHE A 134 -14.44 2.68 5.87
C PHE A 134 -14.74 3.73 6.94
N VAL A 135 -13.85 4.70 7.14
CA VAL A 135 -14.02 5.77 8.13
C VAL A 135 -15.05 6.80 7.67
N PHE A 136 -15.00 7.21 6.40
CA PHE A 136 -15.85 8.29 5.89
C PHE A 136 -16.36 7.98 4.46
N PRO A 137 -17.36 7.10 4.33
CA PRO A 137 -17.85 6.63 3.03
C PRO A 137 -18.52 7.72 2.20
N ASN A 138 -18.97 8.80 2.84
CA ASN A 138 -19.61 9.95 2.21
C ASN A 138 -18.62 11.04 1.76
N HIS A 139 -17.31 10.77 1.82
CA HIS A 139 -16.31 11.73 1.37
C HIS A 139 -16.44 12.03 -0.12
N SER A 140 -16.09 13.26 -0.53
CA SER A 140 -16.12 13.74 -1.93
C SER A 140 -15.28 12.90 -2.92
N TYR A 141 -14.34 12.09 -2.41
CA TYR A 141 -13.55 11.16 -3.20
C TYR A 141 -14.33 9.94 -3.70
N PHE A 142 -15.39 9.58 -2.99
CA PHE A 142 -16.17 8.38 -3.25
C PHE A 142 -17.51 8.76 -3.86
N LYS A 143 -17.95 8.00 -4.86
CA LYS A 143 -19.30 8.16 -5.37
C LYS A 143 -20.21 7.55 -4.33
N GLN A 144 -21.14 8.35 -3.80
CA GLN A 144 -22.35 7.74 -3.27
C GLN A 144 -22.99 7.01 -4.44
N LEU A 145 -22.89 5.67 -4.44
CA LEU A 145 -23.79 4.85 -5.23
C LEU A 145 -25.16 5.12 -4.64
N THR A 146 -25.84 6.14 -5.17
CA THR A 146 -27.23 6.40 -4.80
C THR A 146 -27.98 5.11 -5.07
N THR A 147 -28.88 4.73 -4.15
CA THR A 147 -29.63 3.47 -4.23
C THR A 147 -30.35 3.32 -5.58
N ASN A 148 -30.62 4.42 -6.28
CA ASN A 148 -31.18 4.46 -7.62
C ASN A 148 -30.20 4.10 -8.75
N GLN A 149 -28.87 4.27 -8.57
CA GLN A 149 -27.86 3.76 -9.52
C GLN A 149 -27.63 2.25 -9.36
N LEU A 150 -27.82 1.69 -8.16
CA LEU A 150 -27.75 0.25 -7.90
C LEU A 150 -29.05 -0.48 -8.30
N LYS A 151 -30.20 0.18 -8.18
CA LYS A 151 -31.51 -0.39 -8.57
C LYS A 151 -31.68 -0.64 -10.08
N GLY A 152 -30.80 -0.11 -10.92
CA GLY A 152 -30.84 -0.29 -12.38
C GLY A 152 -29.69 -1.12 -12.96
N LEU A 153 -28.69 -1.50 -12.15
CA LEU A 153 -27.58 -2.34 -12.60
C LEU A 153 -27.87 -3.78 -12.19
N THR A 154 -28.18 -4.61 -13.16
CA THR A 154 -28.25 -6.05 -12.93
C THR A 154 -26.83 -6.57 -12.60
N LEU A 155 -26.73 -7.73 -11.92
CA LEU A 155 -25.45 -8.41 -11.74
C LEU A 155 -24.70 -8.62 -13.06
N GLN A 156 -25.46 -8.76 -14.16
CA GLN A 156 -24.93 -8.87 -15.52
C GLN A 156 -24.20 -7.59 -15.97
N ASP A 157 -24.75 -6.41 -15.68
CA ASP A 157 -24.14 -5.13 -16.06
C ASP A 157 -22.84 -4.88 -15.29
N ILE A 158 -22.82 -5.26 -14.01
CA ILE A 158 -21.62 -5.21 -13.17
C ILE A 158 -20.56 -6.17 -13.73
N TYR A 159 -20.97 -7.38 -14.10
CA TYR A 159 -20.08 -8.39 -14.68
C TYR A 159 -19.49 -7.96 -16.02
N GLU A 160 -20.30 -7.45 -16.96
CA GLU A 160 -19.82 -7.01 -18.27
C GLU A 160 -18.90 -5.77 -18.18
N ASN A 161 -19.18 -4.86 -17.23
CA ASN A 161 -18.29 -3.72 -16.98
C ASN A 161 -16.93 -4.18 -16.42
N LEU A 162 -16.92 -5.10 -15.45
CA LEU A 162 -15.70 -5.70 -14.92
C LEU A 162 -14.91 -6.46 -16.00
N LYS A 163 -15.61 -7.25 -16.82
CA LYS A 163 -15.01 -7.99 -17.95
C LYS A 163 -14.36 -7.05 -18.97
N GLY A 164 -15.02 -5.94 -19.32
CA GLY A 164 -14.46 -4.92 -20.20
C GLY A 164 -13.19 -4.25 -19.64
N GLN A 165 -13.14 -4.01 -18.33
CA GLN A 165 -11.94 -3.47 -17.68
C GLN A 165 -10.79 -4.49 -17.64
N ILE A 166 -11.10 -5.76 -17.39
CA ILE A 166 -10.12 -6.86 -17.41
C ILE A 166 -9.53 -7.03 -18.81
N HIS A 167 -10.33 -7.02 -19.87
CA HIS A 167 -9.82 -7.11 -21.25
C HIS A 167 -8.88 -5.95 -21.60
N LYS A 168 -9.27 -4.70 -21.29
CA LYS A 168 -8.38 -3.55 -21.49
C LYS A 168 -7.04 -3.70 -20.76
N PHE A 169 -7.06 -4.26 -19.56
CA PHE A 169 -5.83 -4.49 -18.78
C PHE A 169 -4.95 -5.60 -19.39
N LEU A 170 -5.56 -6.67 -19.89
CA LEU A 170 -4.85 -7.76 -20.58
C LEU A 170 -4.24 -7.27 -21.90
N ASP A 171 -4.99 -6.52 -22.70
CA ASP A 171 -4.52 -5.95 -23.97
C ASP A 171 -3.33 -5.01 -23.76
N GLN A 172 -3.38 -4.19 -22.71
CA GLN A 172 -2.26 -3.32 -22.33
C GLN A 172 -1.01 -4.12 -21.91
N LYS A 173 -1.19 -5.22 -21.18
CA LYS A 173 -0.10 -6.10 -20.75
C LYS A 173 0.56 -6.81 -21.93
N ASP A 174 -0.24 -7.27 -22.89
CA ASP A 174 0.26 -7.92 -24.11
C ASP A 174 0.94 -6.92 -25.05
N ALA A 175 0.41 -5.70 -25.18
CA ALA A 175 1.08 -4.61 -25.89
C ALA A 175 2.44 -4.26 -25.26
N GLN A 176 2.53 -4.18 -23.93
CA GLN A 176 3.80 -3.96 -23.23
C GLN A 176 4.81 -5.11 -23.45
N LYS A 177 4.33 -6.36 -23.42
CA LYS A 177 5.16 -7.54 -23.70
C LYS A 177 5.69 -7.52 -25.14
N MET A 178 4.84 -7.20 -26.11
CA MET A 178 5.19 -7.07 -27.52
C MET A 178 6.24 -5.97 -27.75
N ASN A 179 6.10 -4.82 -27.08
CA ASN A 179 7.08 -3.74 -27.15
C ASN A 179 8.46 -4.15 -26.61
N LYS A 180 8.51 -4.90 -25.50
CA LYS A 180 9.78 -5.46 -24.97
C LYS A 180 10.43 -6.43 -25.97
N VAL A 181 9.64 -7.26 -26.65
CA VAL A 181 10.15 -8.18 -27.69
C VAL A 181 10.72 -7.39 -28.88
N LYS A 182 10.00 -6.38 -29.38
CA LYS A 182 10.46 -5.50 -30.47
C LYS A 182 11.79 -4.80 -30.12
N GLN A 183 11.93 -4.30 -28.89
CA GLN A 183 13.19 -3.71 -28.42
C GLN A 183 14.35 -4.71 -28.42
N LYS A 184 14.13 -5.94 -27.92
CA LYS A 184 15.15 -7.00 -27.96
C LYS A 184 15.58 -7.37 -29.38
N ILE A 185 14.63 -7.44 -30.32
CA ILE A 185 14.93 -7.71 -31.73
C ILE A 185 15.76 -6.58 -32.35
N LYS A 186 15.39 -5.31 -32.08
CA LYS A 186 16.14 -4.14 -32.57
C LYS A 186 17.58 -4.14 -32.05
N LEU A 187 17.77 -4.45 -30.77
CA LEU A 187 19.10 -4.56 -30.15
C LEU A 187 19.94 -5.69 -30.79
N LYS A 188 19.35 -6.88 -31.01
CA LYS A 188 20.04 -7.98 -31.70
C LYS A 188 20.47 -7.60 -33.12
N LYS A 189 19.60 -6.95 -33.89
CA LYS A 189 19.94 -6.45 -35.25
C LYS A 189 21.08 -5.45 -35.23
N TYR A 190 21.09 -4.54 -34.24
CA TYR A 190 22.17 -3.57 -34.07
C TYR A 190 23.51 -4.25 -33.77
N ILE A 191 23.54 -5.19 -32.82
CA ILE A 191 24.74 -5.96 -32.48
C ILE A 191 25.27 -6.70 -33.70
N HIS A 192 24.40 -7.40 -34.45
CA HIS A 192 24.78 -8.12 -35.67
C HIS A 192 25.40 -7.20 -36.73
N LYS A 193 24.87 -5.98 -36.89
CA LYS A 193 25.41 -4.98 -37.82
C LYS A 193 26.81 -4.50 -37.40
N GLN A 194 27.06 -4.36 -36.10
CA GLN A 194 28.37 -3.95 -35.59
C GLN A 194 29.41 -5.08 -35.67
N VAL A 195 29.01 -6.33 -35.42
CA VAL A 195 29.90 -7.50 -35.53
C VAL A 195 30.28 -7.81 -36.98
N LYS A 196 29.38 -7.53 -37.95
CA LYS A 196 29.64 -7.74 -39.37
C LYS A 196 30.38 -6.60 -40.07
N LYS A 197 30.73 -5.50 -39.40
CA LYS A 197 31.65 -4.52 -40.01
C LYS A 197 33.02 -5.18 -40.11
N PRO A 198 33.55 -5.45 -41.31
CA PRO A 198 34.89 -5.97 -41.45
C PRO A 198 35.82 -4.97 -40.76
N LYS A 199 36.65 -5.45 -39.82
CA LYS A 199 37.81 -4.70 -39.37
C LYS A 199 38.64 -4.47 -40.63
N SER A 200 38.48 -3.30 -41.24
CA SER A 200 39.39 -2.82 -42.27
C SER A 200 40.79 -2.96 -41.69
N ARG A 201 41.55 -3.92 -42.21
CA ARG A 201 42.96 -4.14 -41.90
C ARG A 201 43.63 -2.76 -42.01
N GLN A 202 43.99 -2.18 -40.87
CA GLN A 202 44.97 -1.11 -40.87
C GLN A 202 46.27 -1.76 -41.29
N ILE A 203 46.56 -1.68 -42.59
CA ILE A 203 47.88 -1.92 -43.14
C ILE A 203 48.73 -0.80 -42.54
N TYR A 204 49.43 -1.10 -41.46
CA TYR A 204 50.49 -0.23 -40.97
C TYR A 204 51.59 -0.26 -42.04
N LYS A 205 51.68 0.83 -42.80
CA LYS A 205 52.91 1.17 -43.50
C LYS A 205 53.93 1.52 -42.43
N GLU A 206 54.84 0.61 -42.14
CA GLU A 206 56.09 0.91 -41.45
C GLU A 206 56.84 1.93 -42.30
N SER A 207 56.72 3.20 -41.92
CA SER A 207 57.59 4.25 -42.41
C SER A 207 58.67 4.44 -41.36
N SER A 208 59.86 3.98 -41.73
CA SER A 208 61.15 4.37 -41.20
C SER A 208 61.16 5.83 -40.73
N ASN A 209 61.61 6.10 -39.52
CA ASN A 209 62.49 7.25 -39.30
C ASN A 209 63.25 7.17 -37.97
N ASN A 210 64.56 7.04 -38.15
CA ASN A 210 65.62 7.79 -37.47
C ASN A 210 65.83 7.57 -35.97
N GLN A 211 66.76 6.65 -35.72
CA GLN A 211 67.93 6.89 -34.89
C GLN A 211 68.43 8.35 -34.95
N LYS A 212 68.60 8.99 -33.78
CA LYS A 212 69.77 9.80 -33.40
C LYS A 212 69.59 10.44 -32.02
N HIS A 213 70.70 10.45 -31.26
CA HIS A 213 70.97 11.13 -30.00
C HIS A 213 70.31 10.51 -28.74
N LEU A 214 71.01 10.26 -27.64
CA LEU A 214 72.40 10.48 -27.21
C LEU A 214 72.67 9.52 -26.05
#